data_AF-A0AAD3WBT5-F1
#
_entry.id   AF-A0AAD3WBT5-F1
#
_cell.length_a   1.000
_cell.length_b   1.000
_cell.length_c   1.000
_cell.angle_alpha   90.00
_cell.angle_beta   90.00
_cell.angle_gamma   90.00
#
_symmetry.space_group_name_H-M   'P 1'
#
loop_
_entity.id
_entity.type
_entity.pdbx_description
1 polymer ?
#
loop_
_entity_poly.entity_id
_entity_poly.type
_entity_poly.pdbx_seq_one_letter_code
_entity_poly.pdbx_strand_id
1 'polypeptide(L)'
;MPKTGLKNSIVVTLVISSMLAFVLLSPTLKRGLFFREDYLPYVSRVGILFAVVSAVAILRGDGLWRGDIDILLALISGLYFLTNLWAQSKMKALDGALKCGGYVMVFIMARYLCTSPLGQRILRNLLIVGGTVVALAGYLTAAGLAEYPAAVQAGALLGSFQYPNALAAYAMFLLFFVYYAWTESLGCPVRDAVAGALYSAIAFLFTGAVFLTNSRATLLMFGGFLVIYLTLLPKVYRREIASRVVVSIISFSAVASKMDAALRNNDAQAMKQGLFLGLVLAVALDVARTFLARALQKRTGAAGEVATTSSPSIYSEPSMAATAGSSGFGDTGSTPLKVLFLRLVGIGLAVVLASVGLIAAVRNPSTQPLMAKILPERVVSQLKTVTLLDRSMLTRVFATKDALSIALGYPFGTGAGGWEAL
;
A
#
# COMPACT_ATOMS: atom_id res chain seq x y z
N MET A 1 37.67 -22.62 11.12
CA MET A 1 37.23 -21.52 10.23
C MET A 1 36.17 -20.70 10.94
N PRO A 2 36.34 -19.39 11.11
CA PRO A 2 35.38 -18.57 11.85
C PRO A 2 34.06 -18.46 11.06
N LYS A 3 32.94 -18.82 11.71
CA LYS A 3 31.55 -18.74 11.20
C LYS A 3 31.05 -17.30 10.96
N THR A 4 31.94 -16.33 10.79
CA THR A 4 31.63 -14.89 10.73
C THR A 4 31.37 -14.38 9.32
N GLY A 5 31.88 -15.05 8.28
CA GLY A 5 31.80 -14.56 6.89
C GLY A 5 30.41 -14.59 6.24
N LEU A 6 29.49 -15.46 6.70
CA LEU A 6 28.19 -15.65 6.05
C LEU A 6 27.05 -14.84 6.70
N LYS A 7 27.26 -14.25 7.88
CA LYS A 7 26.16 -13.65 8.67
C LYS A 7 25.57 -12.36 8.08
N ASN A 8 26.24 -11.71 7.14
CA ASN A 8 25.73 -10.52 6.43
C ASN A 8 26.16 -10.48 4.96
N SER A 9 26.15 -11.62 4.25
CA SER A 9 26.51 -11.61 2.84
C SER A 9 25.41 -10.92 2.03
N ILE A 10 25.75 -9.78 1.40
CA ILE A 10 24.92 -9.06 0.44
C ILE A 10 24.35 -10.02 -0.61
N VAL A 11 25.15 -11.03 -1.01
CA VAL A 11 24.74 -12.06 -1.97
C VAL A 11 23.51 -12.82 -1.49
N VAL A 12 23.47 -13.25 -0.23
CA VAL A 12 22.32 -13.99 0.33
C VAL A 12 21.08 -13.09 0.35
N THR A 13 21.23 -11.82 0.76
CA THR A 13 20.13 -10.85 0.73
C THR A 13 19.60 -10.68 -0.68
N LEU A 14 20.45 -10.59 -1.70
CA LEU A 14 20.05 -10.48 -3.10
C LEU A 14 19.36 -11.74 -3.63
N VAL A 15 19.85 -12.93 -3.25
CA VAL A 15 19.24 -14.22 -3.64
C VAL A 15 17.83 -14.35 -3.05
N ILE A 16 17.67 -14.12 -1.75
CA ILE A 16 16.36 -14.18 -1.07
C ILE A 16 15.44 -13.09 -1.60
N SER A 17 15.97 -11.90 -1.87
CA SER A 17 15.21 -10.82 -2.52
C SER A 17 14.70 -11.23 -3.91
N SER A 18 15.51 -11.95 -4.69
CA SER A 18 15.13 -12.42 -6.03
C SER A 18 14.02 -13.47 -5.95
N MET A 19 14.12 -14.40 -5.00
CA MET A 19 13.06 -15.38 -4.71
C MET A 19 11.76 -14.68 -4.30
N LEU A 20 11.85 -13.68 -3.41
CA LEU A 20 10.69 -12.93 -2.96
C LEU A 20 10.12 -12.03 -4.07
N ALA A 21 10.95 -11.49 -4.96
CA ALA A 21 10.50 -10.76 -6.14
C ALA A 21 9.63 -11.66 -7.03
N PHE A 22 10.05 -12.90 -7.28
CA PHE A 22 9.22 -13.87 -8.01
C PHE A 22 7.86 -14.11 -7.32
N VAL A 23 7.87 -14.28 -6.00
CA VAL A 23 6.64 -14.46 -5.20
C VAL A 23 5.73 -13.22 -5.27
N LEU A 24 6.28 -12.01 -5.19
CA LEU A 24 5.48 -10.78 -5.14
C LEU A 24 5.01 -10.31 -6.52
N LEU A 25 5.77 -10.60 -7.59
CA LEU A 25 5.47 -10.15 -8.94
C LEU A 25 4.67 -11.18 -9.77
N SER A 26 4.77 -12.47 -9.47
CA SER A 26 3.97 -13.47 -10.21
C SER A 26 2.44 -13.30 -10.06
N PRO A 27 1.87 -12.90 -8.89
CA PRO A 27 0.46 -12.60 -8.76
C PRO A 27 0.02 -11.38 -9.56
N THR A 28 0.91 -10.38 -9.70
CA THR A 28 0.60 -9.11 -10.36
C THR A 28 0.56 -9.21 -11.87
N LEU A 29 1.12 -10.28 -12.44
CA LEU A 29 1.03 -10.60 -13.87
C LEU A 29 -0.16 -11.51 -14.21
N LYS A 30 -0.91 -11.93 -13.19
CA LYS A 30 -2.12 -12.74 -13.32
C LYS A 30 -3.33 -11.93 -12.84
N ARG A 31 -4.51 -12.54 -12.93
CA ARG A 31 -5.80 -12.02 -12.42
C ARG A 31 -5.85 -12.05 -10.89
N GLY A 32 -4.85 -11.47 -10.21
CA GLY A 32 -4.77 -11.36 -8.75
C GLY A 32 -4.82 -12.67 -7.96
N LEU A 33 -4.59 -13.82 -8.60
CA LEU A 33 -4.75 -15.17 -8.00
C LEU A 33 -6.15 -15.44 -7.43
N PHE A 34 -7.20 -14.83 -8.00
CA PHE A 34 -8.58 -15.09 -7.57
C PHE A 34 -9.05 -16.51 -7.93
N PHE A 35 -8.50 -17.08 -9.00
CA PHE A 35 -8.88 -18.39 -9.54
C PHE A 35 -8.01 -19.52 -9.01
N ARG A 36 -8.62 -20.69 -8.81
CA ARG A 36 -7.95 -21.89 -8.26
C ARG A 36 -6.82 -22.40 -9.14
N GLU A 37 -7.02 -22.35 -10.44
CA GLU A 37 -6.00 -22.70 -11.44
C GLU A 37 -4.73 -21.86 -11.28
N ASP A 38 -4.89 -20.62 -10.80
CA ASP A 38 -3.80 -19.67 -10.65
C ASP A 38 -3.14 -19.74 -9.27
N TYR A 39 -3.92 -19.80 -8.19
CA TYR A 39 -3.38 -19.71 -6.84
C TYR A 39 -2.80 -21.03 -6.32
N LEU A 40 -3.30 -22.21 -6.73
CA LEU A 40 -2.75 -23.48 -6.24
C LEU A 40 -1.29 -23.69 -6.66
N PRO A 41 -0.92 -23.53 -7.96
CA PRO A 41 0.47 -23.59 -8.37
C PRO A 41 1.32 -22.52 -7.70
N TYR A 42 0.74 -21.33 -7.46
CA TYR A 42 1.43 -20.27 -6.75
C TYR A 42 1.76 -20.65 -5.30
N VAL A 43 0.78 -21.11 -4.50
CA VAL A 43 0.99 -21.51 -3.11
C VAL A 43 1.99 -22.66 -3.01
N SER A 44 1.95 -23.63 -3.93
CA SER A 44 2.95 -24.70 -4.00
C SER A 44 4.38 -24.15 -4.19
N ARG A 45 4.57 -23.21 -5.12
CA ARG A 45 5.87 -22.55 -5.33
C ARG A 45 6.31 -21.72 -4.12
N VAL A 46 5.38 -21.03 -3.46
CA VAL A 46 5.66 -20.31 -2.21
C VAL A 46 6.15 -21.28 -1.14
N GLY A 47 5.52 -22.46 -0.99
CA GLY A 47 5.94 -23.49 -0.04
C GLY A 47 7.36 -24.00 -0.31
N ILE A 48 7.69 -24.27 -1.58
CA ILE A 48 9.05 -24.69 -1.98
C ILE A 48 10.07 -23.60 -1.65
N LEU A 49 9.79 -22.34 -2.05
CA LEU A 49 10.69 -21.22 -1.78
C LEU A 49 10.84 -20.96 -0.27
N PHE A 50 9.76 -21.10 0.49
CA PHE A 50 9.80 -21.01 1.95
C PHE A 50 10.70 -22.08 2.56
N ALA A 51 10.63 -23.32 2.09
CA ALA A 51 11.52 -24.40 2.54
C ALA A 51 12.99 -24.08 2.23
N VAL A 52 13.29 -23.57 1.03
CA VAL A 52 14.64 -23.16 0.63
C VAL A 52 15.16 -22.01 1.51
N VAL A 53 14.37 -20.96 1.70
CA VAL A 53 14.75 -19.82 2.55
C VAL A 53 14.94 -20.26 4.00
N SER A 54 14.08 -21.17 4.49
CA SER A 54 14.20 -21.76 5.83
C SER A 54 15.51 -22.54 5.98
N ALA A 55 15.86 -23.39 5.00
CA ALA A 55 17.11 -24.14 5.01
C ALA A 55 18.33 -23.20 5.01
N VAL A 56 18.31 -22.16 4.18
CA VAL A 56 19.38 -21.13 4.15
C VAL A 56 19.50 -20.42 5.50
N ALA A 57 18.38 -20.04 6.12
CA ALA A 57 18.38 -19.41 7.44
C ALA A 57 18.99 -20.33 8.51
N ILE A 58 18.57 -21.61 8.55
CA ILE A 58 19.09 -22.61 9.49
C ILE A 58 20.59 -22.84 9.29
N LEU A 59 21.05 -22.98 8.04
CA LEU A 59 22.47 -23.17 7.73
C LEU A 59 23.35 -21.98 8.13
N ARG A 60 22.77 -20.77 8.16
CA ARG A 60 23.44 -19.55 8.67
C ARG A 60 23.44 -19.45 10.19
N GLY A 61 22.71 -20.32 10.88
CA GLY A 61 22.45 -20.22 12.31
C GLY A 61 21.51 -19.07 12.65
N ASP A 62 20.71 -18.60 11.69
CA ASP A 62 19.68 -17.60 11.89
C ASP A 62 18.33 -18.28 12.14
N GLY A 63 17.55 -17.74 13.08
CA GLY A 63 16.12 -18.06 13.18
C GLY A 63 15.33 -17.34 12.09
N LEU A 64 14.47 -18.07 11.38
CA LEU A 64 13.47 -17.50 10.47
C LEU A 64 12.31 -16.86 11.26
N TRP A 65 11.88 -17.56 12.31
CA TRP A 65 10.89 -17.14 13.29
C TRP A 65 11.55 -16.27 14.35
N ARG A 66 10.98 -15.09 14.64
CA ARG A 66 11.61 -14.06 15.52
C ARG A 66 10.59 -13.27 16.32
N GLY A 67 9.62 -13.92 16.94
CA GLY A 67 8.73 -13.28 17.92
C GLY A 67 7.28 -13.73 17.85
N ASP A 68 6.51 -13.21 18.80
CA ASP A 68 5.14 -13.63 19.09
C ASP A 68 4.19 -13.40 17.91
N ILE A 69 4.45 -12.37 17.10
CA ILE A 69 3.64 -12.07 15.91
C ILE A 69 3.71 -13.23 14.90
N ASP A 70 4.87 -13.85 14.70
CA ASP A 70 4.97 -14.95 13.75
C ASP A 70 4.22 -16.19 14.24
N ILE A 71 4.33 -16.47 15.55
CA ILE A 71 3.62 -17.57 16.19
C ILE A 71 2.12 -17.32 16.10
N LEU A 72 1.66 -16.09 16.35
CA LEU A 72 0.26 -15.71 16.22
C LEU A 72 -0.24 -15.88 14.79
N LEU A 73 0.55 -15.46 13.79
CA LEU A 73 0.20 -15.63 12.37
C LEU A 73 0.15 -17.11 11.97
N ALA A 74 1.12 -17.90 12.41
CA ALA A 74 1.12 -19.35 12.20
C ALA A 74 -0.06 -20.03 12.90
N LEU A 75 -0.40 -19.59 14.12
CA LEU A 75 -1.57 -20.07 14.85
C LEU A 75 -2.86 -19.74 14.11
N ILE A 76 -3.00 -18.52 13.60
CA ILE A 76 -4.15 -18.14 12.76
C ILE A 76 -4.23 -19.06 11.55
N SER A 77 -3.12 -19.30 10.85
CA SER A 77 -3.12 -20.26 9.74
C SER A 77 -3.46 -21.68 10.20
N GLY A 78 -2.96 -22.12 11.36
CA GLY A 78 -3.27 -23.41 11.96
C GLY A 78 -4.75 -23.57 12.30
N LEU A 79 -5.39 -22.51 12.81
CA LEU A 79 -6.84 -22.46 13.03
C LEU A 79 -7.60 -22.64 11.73
N TYR A 80 -7.18 -22.01 10.62
CA TYR A 80 -7.76 -22.26 9.31
C TYR A 80 -7.64 -23.73 8.89
N PHE A 81 -6.49 -24.37 9.14
CA PHE A 81 -6.35 -25.81 8.91
C PHE A 81 -7.31 -26.63 9.80
N LEU A 82 -7.43 -26.30 11.08
CA LEU A 82 -8.35 -26.98 12.01
C LEU A 82 -9.82 -26.88 11.57
N THR A 83 -10.24 -25.77 10.95
CA THR A 83 -11.62 -25.64 10.43
C THR A 83 -11.98 -26.73 9.42
N ASN A 84 -11.00 -27.39 8.78
CA ASN A 84 -11.25 -28.50 7.88
C ASN A 84 -11.91 -29.70 8.56
N LEU A 85 -11.78 -29.85 9.89
CA LEU A 85 -12.37 -30.97 10.63
C LEU A 85 -13.91 -30.91 10.63
N TRP A 86 -14.50 -29.72 10.73
CA TRP A 86 -15.96 -29.50 10.78
C TRP A 86 -16.51 -28.63 9.66
N ALA A 87 -15.70 -28.28 8.64
CA ALA A 87 -16.18 -27.51 7.51
C ALA A 87 -17.27 -28.22 6.70
N GLN A 88 -18.31 -27.45 6.36
CA GLN A 88 -19.39 -27.85 5.44
C GLN A 88 -18.85 -28.18 4.04
N SER A 89 -17.91 -27.37 3.55
CA SER A 89 -17.20 -27.64 2.30
C SER A 89 -15.72 -27.86 2.57
N LYS A 90 -15.30 -29.14 2.61
CA LYS A 90 -13.88 -29.53 2.81
C LYS A 90 -12.96 -28.87 1.79
N MET A 91 -13.37 -28.81 0.52
CA MET A 91 -12.57 -28.19 -0.54
C MET A 91 -12.37 -26.69 -0.32
N LYS A 92 -13.44 -25.94 0.02
CA LYS A 92 -13.32 -24.50 0.31
C LYS A 92 -12.49 -24.23 1.57
N ALA A 93 -12.58 -25.11 2.56
CA ALA A 93 -11.80 -25.00 3.80
C ALA A 93 -10.31 -25.24 3.55
N LEU A 94 -9.98 -26.26 2.75
CA LEU A 94 -8.61 -26.55 2.38
C LEU A 94 -8.03 -25.41 1.54
N ASP A 95 -8.79 -24.93 0.56
CA ASP A 95 -8.41 -23.78 -0.27
C ASP A 95 -8.14 -22.52 0.57
N GLY A 96 -8.98 -22.25 1.58
CA GLY A 96 -8.77 -21.16 2.54
C GLY A 96 -7.51 -21.35 3.40
N ALA A 97 -7.32 -22.55 3.94
CA ALA A 97 -6.16 -22.90 4.76
C ALA A 97 -4.85 -22.80 3.98
N LEU A 98 -4.81 -23.27 2.73
CA LEU A 98 -3.65 -23.15 1.86
C LEU A 98 -3.32 -21.68 1.53
N LYS A 99 -4.33 -20.84 1.26
CA LYS A 99 -4.12 -19.40 1.04
C LYS A 99 -3.55 -18.73 2.29
N CYS A 100 -4.15 -18.97 3.46
CA CYS A 100 -3.65 -18.43 4.73
C CYS A 100 -2.23 -18.90 5.04
N GLY A 101 -1.92 -20.18 4.86
CA GLY A 101 -0.58 -20.73 5.02
C GLY A 101 0.42 -20.08 4.07
N GLY A 102 0.05 -19.93 2.80
CA GLY A 102 0.85 -19.21 1.80
C GLY A 102 1.13 -17.76 2.23
N TYR A 103 0.13 -17.02 2.71
CA TYR A 103 0.33 -15.64 3.18
C TYR A 103 1.29 -15.55 4.37
N VAL A 104 1.18 -16.47 5.33
CA VAL A 104 2.11 -16.55 6.47
C VAL A 104 3.54 -16.84 6.00
N MET A 105 3.72 -17.78 5.06
CA MET A 105 5.03 -18.08 4.47
C MET A 105 5.64 -16.84 3.78
N VAL A 106 4.86 -16.13 2.95
CA VAL A 106 5.32 -14.89 2.31
C VAL A 106 5.69 -13.82 3.34
N PHE A 107 4.86 -13.63 4.36
CA PHE A 107 5.10 -12.66 5.42
C PHE A 107 6.41 -12.96 6.16
N ILE A 108 6.63 -14.20 6.56
CA ILE A 108 7.83 -14.61 7.30
C ILE A 108 9.09 -14.41 6.44
N MET A 109 9.06 -14.79 5.16
CA MET A 109 10.17 -14.54 4.23
C MET A 109 10.45 -13.04 4.06
N ALA A 110 9.41 -12.24 3.87
CA ALA A 110 9.51 -10.79 3.74
C ALA A 110 10.10 -10.15 5.01
N ARG A 111 9.66 -10.60 6.19
CA ARG A 111 10.17 -10.12 7.47
C ARG A 111 11.62 -10.53 7.70
N TYR A 112 12.00 -11.76 7.34
CA TYR A 112 13.40 -12.20 7.36
C TYR A 112 14.28 -11.31 6.48
N LEU A 113 13.80 -10.91 5.30
CA LEU A 113 14.50 -9.98 4.43
C LEU A 113 14.65 -8.57 5.06
N CYS A 114 13.60 -8.09 5.73
CA CYS A 114 13.57 -6.78 6.40
C CYS A 114 14.49 -6.64 7.63
N THR A 115 15.26 -7.68 7.96
CA THR A 115 16.25 -7.64 9.04
C THR A 115 17.44 -6.74 8.71
N SER A 116 17.65 -6.46 7.42
CA SER A 116 18.65 -5.50 6.94
C SER A 116 17.99 -4.25 6.34
N PRO A 117 18.60 -3.05 6.47
CA PRO A 117 18.10 -1.83 5.82
C PRO A 117 17.98 -1.97 4.31
N LEU A 118 18.94 -2.68 3.68
CA LEU A 118 18.90 -2.97 2.25
C LEU A 118 17.68 -3.83 1.90
N GLY A 119 17.41 -4.88 2.66
CA GLY A 119 16.25 -5.74 2.43
C GLY A 119 14.91 -5.01 2.60
N GLN A 120 14.81 -4.08 3.56
CA GLN A 120 13.63 -3.21 3.70
C GLN A 120 13.40 -2.35 2.45
N ARG A 121 14.46 -1.73 1.92
CA ARG A 121 14.39 -0.93 0.70
C ARG A 121 14.01 -1.78 -0.51
N ILE A 122 14.62 -2.96 -0.65
CA ILE A 122 14.32 -3.88 -1.75
C ILE A 122 12.85 -4.34 -1.68
N LEU A 123 12.38 -4.83 -0.53
CA LEU A 123 11.01 -5.30 -0.37
C LEU A 123 10.00 -4.20 -0.74
N ARG A 124 10.19 -3.00 -0.18
CA ARG A 124 9.31 -1.85 -0.47
C ARG A 124 9.28 -1.54 -1.96
N ASN A 125 10.45 -1.46 -2.60
CA ASN A 125 10.52 -1.14 -4.02
C ASN A 125 9.95 -2.27 -4.90
N LEU A 126 10.09 -3.53 -4.50
CA LEU A 126 9.42 -4.66 -5.17
C LEU A 126 7.90 -4.53 -5.12
N LEU A 127 7.34 -4.13 -3.97
CA LEU A 127 5.90 -3.86 -3.84
C LEU A 127 5.45 -2.69 -4.73
N ILE A 128 6.22 -1.60 -4.76
CA ILE A 128 5.95 -0.44 -5.61
C ILE A 128 6.00 -0.81 -7.10
N VAL A 129 7.04 -1.54 -7.53
CA VAL A 129 7.18 -2.03 -8.90
C VAL A 129 6.03 -2.97 -9.25
N GLY A 130 5.69 -3.90 -8.36
CA GLY A 130 4.56 -4.81 -8.52
C GLY A 130 3.26 -4.06 -8.77
N GLY A 131 2.92 -3.08 -7.94
CA GLY A 131 1.75 -2.22 -8.18
C GLY A 131 1.81 -1.40 -9.45
N THR A 132 3.00 -0.91 -9.81
CA THR A 132 3.19 -0.14 -11.04
C THR A 132 2.87 -1.01 -12.25
N VAL A 133 3.32 -2.27 -12.26
CA VAL A 133 2.96 -3.26 -13.29
C VAL A 133 1.45 -3.49 -13.36
N VAL A 134 0.78 -3.69 -12.21
CA VAL A 134 -0.69 -3.88 -12.16
C VAL A 134 -1.41 -2.68 -12.76
N ALA A 135 -1.03 -1.46 -12.38
CA ALA A 135 -1.66 -0.23 -12.86
C ALA A 135 -1.38 0.00 -14.35
N LEU A 136 -0.13 -0.19 -14.79
CA LEU A 136 0.28 -0.01 -16.19
C LEU A 136 -0.46 -0.94 -17.13
N ALA A 137 -0.76 -2.19 -16.73
CA ALA A 137 -1.59 -3.08 -17.54
C ALA A 137 -2.93 -2.43 -17.92
N GLY A 138 -3.55 -1.67 -17.00
CA GLY A 138 -4.77 -0.91 -17.27
C GLY A 138 -4.54 0.34 -18.12
N TYR A 139 -3.52 1.14 -17.79
CA TYR A 139 -3.21 2.37 -18.55
C TYR A 139 -2.80 2.09 -20.00
N LEU A 140 -1.93 1.11 -20.22
CA LEU A 140 -1.45 0.74 -21.55
C LEU A 140 -2.57 0.14 -22.39
N THR A 141 -3.46 -0.66 -21.79
CA THR A 141 -4.65 -1.17 -22.48
C THR A 141 -5.61 -0.04 -22.83
N ALA A 142 -5.89 0.88 -21.90
CA ALA A 142 -6.74 2.05 -22.15
C ALA A 142 -6.16 2.98 -23.23
N ALA A 143 -4.83 3.06 -23.31
CA ALA A 143 -4.11 3.82 -24.33
C ALA A 143 -3.99 3.07 -25.66
N GLY A 144 -4.49 1.84 -25.81
CA GLY A 144 -4.32 1.04 -27.02
C GLY A 144 -2.85 0.74 -27.36
N LEU A 145 -2.00 0.62 -26.33
CA LEU A 145 -0.58 0.29 -26.45
C LEU A 145 -0.26 -1.16 -26.06
N ALA A 146 -1.18 -1.83 -25.38
CA ALA A 146 -1.07 -3.24 -25.00
C ALA A 146 -2.46 -3.89 -25.02
N GLU A 147 -2.51 -5.20 -25.22
CA GLU A 147 -3.73 -5.98 -25.07
C GLU A 147 -3.61 -6.82 -23.80
N TYR A 148 -4.31 -6.40 -22.74
CA TYR A 148 -4.44 -7.20 -21.52
C TYR A 148 -5.93 -7.51 -21.26
N PRO A 149 -6.32 -8.79 -21.18
CA PRO A 149 -7.72 -9.17 -21.04
C PRO A 149 -8.39 -8.47 -19.85
N ALA A 150 -9.54 -7.83 -20.09
CA ALA A 150 -10.35 -7.16 -19.07
C ALA A 150 -9.57 -6.17 -18.16
N ALA A 151 -8.44 -5.61 -18.62
CA ALA A 151 -7.73 -4.58 -17.85
C ALA A 151 -8.45 -3.22 -17.84
N VAL A 152 -9.42 -3.04 -18.75
CA VAL A 152 -10.35 -1.91 -18.83
C VAL A 152 -11.74 -2.47 -19.12
N GLN A 153 -12.74 -2.03 -18.38
CA GLN A 153 -14.13 -2.48 -18.58
C GLN A 153 -15.10 -1.38 -18.11
N ALA A 154 -16.16 -1.15 -18.89
CA ALA A 154 -17.24 -0.23 -18.55
C ALA A 154 -16.77 1.18 -18.15
N GLY A 155 -15.76 1.73 -18.84
CA GLY A 155 -15.20 3.06 -18.54
C GLY A 155 -14.45 3.13 -17.22
N ALA A 156 -13.94 2.01 -16.71
CA ALA A 156 -13.12 1.92 -15.51
C ALA A 156 -11.80 1.21 -15.79
N LEU A 157 -10.76 1.60 -15.06
CA LEU A 157 -9.45 0.95 -15.08
C LEU A 157 -9.45 -0.20 -14.07
N LEU A 158 -9.14 -1.42 -14.52
CA LEU A 158 -9.15 -2.64 -13.69
C LEU A 158 -7.74 -3.18 -13.44
N GLY A 159 -6.78 -2.82 -14.30
CA GLY A 159 -5.41 -3.30 -14.25
C GLY A 159 -5.31 -4.80 -14.48
N SER A 160 -4.15 -5.38 -14.16
CA SER A 160 -3.96 -6.84 -14.33
C SER A 160 -4.86 -7.68 -13.42
N PHE A 161 -5.34 -7.09 -12.32
CA PHE A 161 -6.26 -7.74 -11.40
C PHE A 161 -7.65 -7.99 -11.98
N GLN A 162 -8.08 -7.24 -12.99
CA GLN A 162 -9.44 -7.35 -13.56
C GLN A 162 -10.57 -7.06 -12.55
N TYR A 163 -10.26 -6.36 -11.45
CA TYR A 163 -11.25 -5.95 -10.45
C TYR A 163 -10.98 -4.49 -10.03
N PRO A 164 -11.93 -3.57 -10.24
CA PRO A 164 -11.69 -2.15 -10.00
C PRO A 164 -11.40 -1.86 -8.52
N ASN A 165 -12.15 -2.49 -7.61
CA ASN A 165 -11.98 -2.30 -6.17
C ASN A 165 -10.63 -2.83 -5.68
N ALA A 166 -10.14 -3.93 -6.26
CA ALA A 166 -8.86 -4.53 -5.88
C ALA A 166 -7.70 -3.63 -6.31
N LEU A 167 -7.72 -3.15 -7.56
CA LEU A 167 -6.71 -2.21 -8.04
C LEU A 167 -6.72 -0.92 -7.22
N ALA A 168 -7.90 -0.35 -6.96
CA ALA A 168 -8.02 0.89 -6.20
C ALA A 168 -7.43 0.74 -4.79
N ALA A 169 -7.81 -0.32 -4.06
CA ALA A 169 -7.32 -0.56 -2.71
C ALA A 169 -5.81 -0.83 -2.69
N TYR A 170 -5.30 -1.57 -3.67
CA TYR A 170 -3.89 -1.87 -3.80
C TYR A 170 -3.06 -0.63 -4.13
N ALA A 171 -3.49 0.17 -5.10
CA ALA A 171 -2.85 1.44 -5.46
C ALA A 171 -2.86 2.44 -4.29
N MET A 172 -3.97 2.55 -3.56
CA MET A 172 -4.07 3.35 -2.35
C MET A 172 -3.05 2.93 -1.28
N PHE A 173 -2.95 1.64 -0.99
CA PHE A 173 -1.99 1.13 -0.02
C PHE A 173 -0.56 1.44 -0.45
N LEU A 174 -0.23 1.21 -1.71
CA LEU A 174 1.11 1.44 -2.25
C LEU A 174 1.48 2.93 -2.37
N LEU A 175 0.51 3.84 -2.52
CA LEU A 175 0.76 5.28 -2.45
C LEU A 175 1.48 5.68 -1.16
N PHE A 176 1.10 5.10 -0.02
CA PHE A 176 1.77 5.40 1.25
C PHE A 176 3.22 4.93 1.27
N PHE A 177 3.54 3.80 0.62
CA PHE A 177 4.92 3.35 0.44
C PHE A 177 5.69 4.24 -0.52
N VAL A 178 5.07 4.69 -1.62
CA VAL A 178 5.68 5.63 -2.57
C VAL A 178 6.00 6.94 -1.89
N TYR A 179 5.07 7.54 -1.14
CA TYR A 179 5.31 8.80 -0.45
C TYR A 179 6.45 8.72 0.56
N TYR A 180 6.55 7.59 1.28
CA TYR A 180 7.67 7.34 2.17
C TYR A 180 8.98 7.12 1.40
N ALA A 181 9.00 6.25 0.37
CA ALA A 181 10.19 5.96 -0.42
C ALA A 181 10.75 7.21 -1.11
N TRP A 182 9.87 8.12 -1.53
CA TRP A 182 10.23 9.39 -2.15
C TRP A 182 10.93 10.37 -1.18
N THR A 183 10.86 10.13 0.14
CA THR A 183 11.64 10.89 1.15
C THR A 183 13.12 10.49 1.22
N GLU A 184 13.48 9.31 0.74
CA GLU A 184 14.83 8.79 0.93
C GLU A 184 15.83 9.48 -0.01
N SER A 185 16.94 9.95 0.56
CA SER A 185 18.10 10.39 -0.23
C SER A 185 19.01 9.20 -0.53
N LEU A 186 19.51 9.16 -1.76
CA LEU A 186 20.51 8.24 -2.29
C LEU A 186 21.93 8.82 -2.20
N GLY A 187 22.09 9.97 -1.54
CA GLY A 187 23.39 10.60 -1.30
C GLY A 187 24.03 11.27 -2.52
N CYS A 188 23.30 11.36 -3.64
CA CYS A 188 23.76 11.98 -4.87
C CYS A 188 22.65 12.84 -5.47
N PRO A 189 22.88 14.14 -5.72
CA PRO A 189 21.82 15.04 -6.21
C PRO A 189 21.14 14.58 -7.50
N VAL A 190 21.90 14.00 -8.43
CA VAL A 190 21.37 13.48 -9.70
C VAL A 190 20.50 12.25 -9.45
N ARG A 191 20.94 11.32 -8.61
CA ARG A 191 20.16 10.12 -8.26
C ARG A 191 18.89 10.49 -7.52
N ASP A 192 18.95 11.47 -6.63
CA ASP A 192 17.79 11.97 -5.88
C ASP A 192 16.78 12.65 -6.80
N ALA A 193 17.26 13.42 -7.80
CA ALA A 193 16.39 14.02 -8.81
C ALA A 193 15.71 12.97 -9.69
N VAL A 194 16.46 11.96 -10.15
CA VAL A 194 15.90 10.84 -10.93
C VAL A 194 14.89 10.04 -10.10
N ALA A 195 15.21 9.72 -8.85
CA ALA A 195 14.30 9.04 -7.95
C ALA A 195 13.02 9.88 -7.71
N GLY A 196 13.15 11.19 -7.53
CA GLY A 196 12.01 12.10 -7.40
C GLY A 196 11.10 12.11 -8.63
N ALA A 197 11.69 12.15 -9.83
CA ALA A 197 10.95 12.04 -11.09
C ALA A 197 10.22 10.68 -11.23
N LEU A 198 10.88 9.57 -10.87
CA LEU A 198 10.27 8.25 -10.93
C LEU A 198 9.13 8.09 -9.91
N TYR A 199 9.33 8.49 -8.66
CA TYR A 199 8.29 8.37 -7.63
C TYR A 199 7.12 9.33 -7.86
N SER A 200 7.35 10.52 -8.41
CA SER A 200 6.25 11.44 -8.80
C SER A 200 5.41 10.84 -9.92
N ALA A 201 6.05 10.25 -10.94
CA ALA A 201 5.35 9.53 -12.01
C ALA A 201 4.54 8.35 -11.48
N ILE A 202 5.12 7.51 -10.61
CA ILE A 202 4.41 6.37 -10.00
C ILE A 202 3.25 6.85 -9.12
N ALA A 203 3.46 7.90 -8.32
CA ALA A 203 2.41 8.48 -7.48
C ALA A 203 1.25 9.03 -8.32
N PHE A 204 1.53 9.66 -9.47
CA PHE A 204 0.53 10.05 -10.44
C PHE A 204 -0.26 8.84 -10.96
N LEU A 205 0.42 7.77 -11.38
CA LEU A 205 -0.24 6.54 -11.87
C LEU A 205 -1.15 5.92 -10.81
N PHE A 206 -0.68 5.79 -9.57
CA PHE A 206 -1.49 5.21 -8.49
C PHE A 206 -2.63 6.10 -8.05
N THR A 207 -2.41 7.41 -8.01
CA THR A 207 -3.49 8.37 -7.74
C THR A 207 -4.55 8.23 -8.81
N GLY A 208 -4.17 8.26 -10.08
CA GLY A 208 -5.11 8.03 -11.17
C GLY A 208 -5.79 6.65 -11.12
N ALA A 209 -5.10 5.58 -10.70
CA ALA A 209 -5.74 4.27 -10.56
C ALA A 209 -6.83 4.30 -9.46
N VAL A 210 -6.58 4.96 -8.34
CA VAL A 210 -7.58 5.14 -7.27
C VAL A 210 -8.84 5.85 -7.79
N PHE A 211 -8.70 6.86 -8.66
CA PHE A 211 -9.83 7.62 -9.20
C PHE A 211 -10.50 6.96 -10.42
N LEU A 212 -9.72 6.46 -11.38
CA LEU A 212 -10.20 5.92 -12.66
C LEU A 212 -10.80 4.50 -12.54
N THR A 213 -10.60 3.82 -11.42
CA THR A 213 -11.30 2.54 -11.10
C THR A 213 -12.78 2.73 -10.79
N ASN A 214 -13.23 3.95 -10.48
CA ASN A 214 -14.61 4.27 -10.06
C ASN A 214 -15.07 3.58 -8.77
N SER A 215 -14.15 3.14 -7.91
CA SER A 215 -14.49 2.58 -6.61
C SER A 215 -14.89 3.67 -5.61
N ARG A 216 -16.20 3.89 -5.43
CA ARG A 216 -16.75 4.86 -4.46
C ARG A 216 -16.24 4.60 -3.03
N ALA A 217 -16.23 3.33 -2.63
CA ALA A 217 -15.78 2.93 -1.30
C ALA A 217 -14.29 3.24 -1.10
N THR A 218 -13.46 2.97 -2.10
CA THR A 218 -12.02 3.26 -2.01
C THR A 218 -11.74 4.75 -2.00
N LEU A 219 -12.48 5.56 -2.76
CA LEU A 219 -12.33 7.02 -2.71
C LEU A 219 -12.60 7.60 -1.32
N LEU A 220 -13.66 7.12 -0.66
CA LEU A 220 -13.99 7.50 0.71
C LEU A 220 -12.89 7.07 1.68
N MET A 221 -12.46 5.80 1.57
CA MET A 221 -11.38 5.26 2.38
C MET A 221 -10.05 5.98 2.14
N PHE A 222 -9.76 6.41 0.91
CA PHE A 222 -8.52 7.10 0.56
C PHE A 222 -8.39 8.41 1.33
N GLY A 223 -9.42 9.26 1.30
CA GLY A 223 -9.42 10.51 2.07
C GLY A 223 -9.23 10.26 3.57
N GLY A 224 -9.96 9.27 4.10
CA GLY A 224 -9.84 8.84 5.49
C GLY A 224 -8.43 8.38 5.86
N PHE A 225 -7.93 7.35 5.19
CA PHE A 225 -6.61 6.78 5.46
C PHE A 225 -5.47 7.77 5.19
N LEU A 226 -5.63 8.70 4.26
CA LEU A 226 -4.65 9.77 4.04
C LEU A 226 -4.54 10.70 5.26
N VAL A 227 -5.67 11.05 5.89
CA VAL A 227 -5.66 11.83 7.14
C VAL A 227 -5.02 11.02 8.28
N ILE A 228 -5.37 9.74 8.43
CA ILE A 228 -4.71 8.85 9.41
C ILE A 228 -3.20 8.85 9.17
N TYR A 229 -2.79 8.61 7.94
CA TYR A 229 -1.39 8.50 7.55
C TYR A 229 -0.62 9.79 7.89
N LEU A 230 -1.12 10.96 7.50
CA LEU A 230 -0.49 12.25 7.78
C LEU A 230 -0.45 12.60 9.28
N THR A 231 -1.48 12.21 10.04
CA THR A 231 -1.55 12.49 11.48
C THR A 231 -0.64 11.57 12.29
N LEU A 232 -0.47 10.31 11.88
CA LEU A 232 0.41 9.34 12.54
C LEU A 232 1.89 9.55 12.22
N LEU A 233 2.22 10.22 11.11
CA LEU A 233 3.62 10.50 10.75
C LEU A 233 4.32 11.38 11.81
N PRO A 234 5.63 11.19 12.04
CA PRO A 234 6.42 12.11 12.86
C PRO A 234 6.41 13.52 12.27
N LYS A 235 6.37 14.56 13.12
CA LYS A 235 6.25 15.97 12.68
C LYS A 235 7.28 16.38 11.62
N VAL A 236 8.49 15.82 11.71
CA VAL A 236 9.61 16.04 10.76
C VAL A 236 9.23 15.66 9.32
N TYR A 237 8.47 14.57 9.13
CA TYR A 237 8.12 14.07 7.80
C TYR A 237 6.79 14.60 7.26
N ARG A 238 5.91 15.13 8.13
CA ARG A 238 4.53 15.51 7.75
C ARG A 238 4.47 16.51 6.60
N ARG A 239 5.23 17.61 6.70
CA ARG A 239 5.21 18.68 5.67
C ARG A 239 5.75 18.18 4.35
N GLU A 240 6.85 17.44 4.40
CA GLU A 240 7.51 16.90 3.21
C GLU A 240 6.61 15.89 2.49
N ILE A 241 6.03 14.94 3.21
CA ILE A 241 5.10 13.96 2.63
C ILE A 241 3.81 14.62 2.15
N ALA A 242 3.25 15.58 2.90
CA ALA A 242 2.05 16.31 2.47
C ALA A 242 2.28 17.05 1.15
N SER A 243 3.46 17.65 0.94
CA SER A 243 3.78 18.32 -0.32
C SER A 243 3.80 17.36 -1.52
N ARG A 244 4.24 16.11 -1.33
CA ARG A 244 4.24 15.06 -2.38
C ARG A 244 2.84 14.54 -2.69
N VAL A 245 1.99 14.42 -1.67
CA VAL A 245 0.56 14.13 -1.84
C VAL A 245 -0.10 15.22 -2.68
N VAL A 246 0.22 16.49 -2.43
CA VAL A 246 -0.30 17.61 -3.22
C VAL A 246 0.18 17.52 -4.67
N VAL A 247 1.45 17.19 -4.93
CA VAL A 247 1.98 16.99 -6.29
C VAL A 247 1.21 15.89 -7.04
N SER A 248 0.98 14.73 -6.43
CA SER A 248 0.26 13.62 -7.09
C SER A 248 -1.21 13.93 -7.34
N ILE A 249 -1.89 14.60 -6.40
CA ILE A 249 -3.29 15.02 -6.56
C ILE A 249 -3.43 16.10 -7.64
N ILE A 250 -2.61 17.16 -7.62
CA ILE A 250 -2.70 18.25 -8.61
C ILE A 250 -2.38 17.71 -10.01
N SER A 251 -1.29 16.95 -10.16
CA SER A 251 -0.90 16.40 -11.47
C SER A 251 -1.99 15.52 -12.08
N PHE A 252 -2.61 14.64 -11.28
CA PHE A 252 -3.72 13.84 -11.77
C PHE A 252 -4.98 14.68 -12.04
N SER A 253 -5.34 15.60 -11.14
CA SER A 253 -6.57 16.40 -11.27
C SER A 253 -6.57 17.25 -12.55
N ALA A 254 -5.40 17.73 -12.99
CA ALA A 254 -5.26 18.50 -14.22
C ALA A 254 -5.63 17.73 -15.50
N VAL A 255 -5.53 16.40 -15.48
CA VAL A 255 -5.84 15.53 -16.64
C VAL A 255 -6.99 14.56 -16.39
N ALA A 256 -7.56 14.57 -15.18
CA ALA A 256 -8.55 13.60 -14.74
C ALA A 256 -9.78 13.57 -15.66
N SER A 257 -10.39 14.72 -15.96
CA SER A 257 -11.59 14.79 -16.82
C SER A 257 -11.34 14.22 -18.22
N LYS A 258 -10.17 14.48 -18.79
CA LYS A 258 -9.78 14.01 -20.12
C LYS A 258 -9.55 12.50 -20.15
N MET A 259 -8.74 11.97 -19.23
CA MET A 259 -8.46 10.53 -19.15
C MET A 259 -9.73 9.72 -18.85
N ASP A 260 -10.61 10.32 -18.08
CA ASP A 260 -11.87 9.74 -17.69
C ASP A 260 -12.89 9.68 -18.84
N ALA A 261 -13.03 10.77 -19.60
CA ALA A 261 -13.81 10.77 -20.83
C ALA A 261 -13.24 9.78 -21.86
N ALA A 262 -11.90 9.71 -21.95
CA ALA A 262 -11.20 8.78 -22.83
C ALA A 262 -11.55 7.32 -22.50
N LEU A 263 -11.56 6.94 -21.22
CA LEU A 263 -11.96 5.59 -20.80
C LEU A 263 -13.41 5.26 -21.15
N ARG A 264 -14.35 6.21 -21.02
CA ARG A 264 -15.77 5.98 -21.34
C ARG A 264 -16.01 5.83 -22.84
N ASN A 265 -15.34 6.64 -23.63
CA ASN A 265 -15.53 6.72 -25.07
C ASN A 265 -14.61 5.75 -25.83
N ASN A 266 -13.80 4.94 -25.12
CA ASN A 266 -12.74 4.11 -25.69
C ASN A 266 -11.79 4.90 -26.61
N ASP A 267 -11.50 6.16 -26.26
CA ASP A 267 -10.61 7.05 -27.01
C ASP A 267 -9.15 6.86 -26.54
N ALA A 268 -8.46 5.93 -27.20
CA ALA A 268 -7.06 5.62 -26.93
C ALA A 268 -6.14 6.85 -27.09
N GLN A 269 -6.45 7.76 -28.02
CA GLN A 269 -5.60 8.92 -28.30
C GLN A 269 -5.72 9.97 -27.20
N ALA A 270 -6.93 10.27 -26.74
CA ALA A 270 -7.14 11.14 -25.59
C ALA A 270 -6.51 10.57 -24.33
N MET A 271 -6.55 9.24 -24.14
CA MET A 271 -5.89 8.56 -23.03
C MET A 271 -4.37 8.70 -23.07
N LYS A 272 -3.73 8.48 -24.24
CA LYS A 272 -2.28 8.71 -24.43
C LYS A 272 -1.88 10.14 -24.08
N GLN A 273 -2.65 11.12 -24.59
CA GLN A 273 -2.38 12.53 -24.33
C GLN A 273 -2.54 12.88 -22.84
N GLY A 274 -3.59 12.40 -22.18
CA GLY A 274 -3.80 12.61 -20.75
C GLY A 274 -2.70 11.97 -19.90
N LEU A 275 -2.30 10.74 -20.23
CA LEU A 275 -1.22 10.03 -19.57
C LEU A 275 0.13 10.77 -19.71
N PHE A 276 0.48 11.16 -20.94
CA PHE A 276 1.72 11.90 -21.21
C PHE A 276 1.76 13.24 -20.49
N LEU A 277 0.70 14.04 -20.62
CA LEU A 277 0.61 15.36 -19.98
C LEU A 277 0.66 15.25 -18.46
N GLY A 278 -0.03 14.28 -17.87
CA GLY A 278 -0.04 14.05 -16.43
C GLY A 278 1.32 13.61 -15.88
N LEU A 279 2.04 12.74 -16.60
CA LEU A 279 3.40 12.32 -16.23
C LEU A 279 4.39 13.49 -16.28
N VAL A 280 4.36 14.29 -17.36
CA VAL A 280 5.21 15.49 -17.50
C VAL A 280 4.89 16.48 -16.37
N LEU A 281 3.62 16.71 -16.08
CA LEU A 281 3.19 17.62 -15.02
C LEU A 281 3.62 17.12 -13.63
N ALA A 282 3.53 15.82 -13.36
CA ALA A 282 3.96 15.24 -12.08
C ALA A 282 5.46 15.49 -11.82
N VAL A 283 6.31 15.27 -12.83
CA VAL A 283 7.76 15.53 -12.74
C VAL A 283 8.03 17.02 -12.60
N ALA A 284 7.39 17.87 -13.42
CA ALA A 284 7.56 19.32 -13.37
C ALA A 284 7.19 19.90 -11.99
N LEU A 285 6.08 19.43 -11.41
CA LEU A 285 5.64 19.85 -10.08
C LEU A 285 6.59 19.38 -8.96
N ASP A 286 7.21 18.20 -9.06
CA ASP A 286 8.23 17.78 -8.09
C ASP A 286 9.50 18.64 -8.19
N VAL A 287 9.93 18.97 -9.41
CA VAL A 287 11.07 19.89 -9.62
C VAL A 287 10.75 21.28 -9.03
N ALA A 288 9.55 21.81 -9.28
CA ALA A 288 9.13 23.07 -8.70
C ALA A 288 9.07 23.03 -7.16
N ARG A 289 8.55 21.93 -6.59
CA ARG A 289 8.48 21.69 -5.15
C ARG A 289 9.87 21.66 -4.51
N THR A 290 10.82 20.92 -5.10
CA THR A 290 12.19 20.85 -4.58
C THR A 290 12.91 22.19 -4.67
N PHE A 291 12.71 22.95 -5.75
CA PHE A 291 13.23 24.30 -5.90
C PHE A 291 12.67 25.25 -4.83
N LEU A 292 11.36 25.23 -4.62
CA LEU A 292 10.68 26.06 -3.62
C LEU A 292 11.16 25.72 -2.19
N ALA A 293 11.32 24.43 -1.87
CA ALA A 293 11.83 23.99 -0.58
C ALA A 293 13.24 24.54 -0.30
N ARG A 294 14.14 24.49 -1.30
CA ARG A 294 15.50 25.04 -1.19
C ARG A 294 15.49 26.56 -1.05
N ALA A 295 14.63 27.26 -1.80
CA ALA A 295 14.50 28.71 -1.72
C ALA A 295 14.01 29.17 -0.33
N LEU A 296 13.05 28.45 0.25
CA LEU A 296 12.55 28.72 1.60
C LEU A 296 13.62 28.47 2.67
N GLN A 297 14.38 27.36 2.56
CA GLN A 297 15.49 27.07 3.47
C GLN A 297 16.56 28.16 3.45
N LYS A 298 16.93 28.67 2.27
CA LYS A 298 17.91 29.76 2.14
C LYS A 298 17.44 31.04 2.84
N ARG A 299 16.15 31.36 2.78
CA ARG A 299 15.56 32.53 3.46
C ARG A 299 15.54 32.40 4.97
N THR A 300 15.22 31.22 5.49
CA THR A 300 15.23 30.97 6.95
C THR A 300 16.65 30.83 7.51
N GLY A 301 17.59 30.29 6.73
CA GLY A 301 18.99 30.16 7.12
C GLY A 301 19.74 31.49 7.13
N ALA A 302 19.43 32.40 6.19
CA ALA A 302 20.01 33.76 6.17
C ALA A 302 19.53 34.66 7.33
N ALA A 303 18.45 34.28 8.04
CA ALA A 303 17.95 34.98 9.22
C ALA A 303 18.46 34.37 10.55
N GLY A 304 19.27 33.31 10.49
CA GLY A 304 19.69 32.54 11.66
C GLY A 304 21.08 31.95 11.49
N GLU A 305 22.07 32.78 11.17
CA GLU A 305 23.48 32.38 11.19
C GLU A 305 24.04 32.41 12.61
N VAL A 306 23.50 31.58 13.51
CA VAL A 306 24.19 30.97 14.66
C VAL A 306 23.51 29.64 15.00
N ALA A 307 23.77 28.60 14.20
CA ALA A 307 23.78 27.19 14.64
C ALA A 307 24.15 26.33 13.44
N THR A 308 25.38 25.83 13.48
CA THR A 308 25.99 24.91 12.51
C THR A 308 25.08 23.73 12.18
N THR A 309 24.73 23.64 10.90
CA THR A 309 23.94 22.58 10.30
C THR A 309 24.85 21.44 9.86
N SER A 310 24.91 20.36 10.64
CA SER A 310 25.06 19.03 10.06
C SER A 310 23.67 18.42 9.99
N SER A 311 23.13 18.26 8.78
CA SER A 311 21.98 17.40 8.55
C SER A 311 22.29 16.02 9.18
N PRO A 312 21.40 15.42 9.98
CA PRO A 312 21.69 14.11 10.54
C PRO A 312 21.71 13.09 9.40
N SER A 313 22.91 12.75 8.95
CA SER A 313 23.13 11.52 8.21
C SER A 313 22.80 10.37 9.16
N ILE A 314 21.79 9.57 8.83
CA ILE A 314 21.36 8.39 9.61
C ILE A 314 22.44 7.27 9.60
N TYR A 315 23.62 7.52 9.02
CA TYR A 315 24.75 6.58 8.89
C TYR A 315 26.06 7.11 9.46
N SER A 316 26.05 7.93 10.51
CA SER A 316 27.24 8.01 11.36
C SER A 316 27.27 6.77 12.25
N GLU A 317 28.15 5.83 11.92
CA GLU A 317 28.44 4.63 12.72
C GLU A 317 28.71 5.04 14.18
N PRO A 318 28.10 4.37 15.17
CA PRO A 318 28.52 4.56 16.55
C PRO A 318 29.92 3.95 16.67
N SER A 319 30.92 4.79 16.95
CA SER A 319 32.25 4.33 17.34
C SER A 319 32.10 3.36 18.51
N MET A 320 32.45 2.09 18.29
CA MET A 320 32.58 1.10 19.35
C MET A 320 33.78 1.47 20.23
N ALA A 321 33.54 2.33 21.22
CA ALA A 321 34.40 2.44 22.39
C ALA A 321 33.71 1.71 23.54
N ALA A 322 34.36 0.66 24.01
CA ALA A 322 33.92 -0.22 25.06
C ALA A 322 33.71 0.55 26.38
N THR A 323 32.49 0.57 26.88
CA THR A 323 32.19 0.71 28.29
C THR A 323 31.22 -0.38 28.69
N ALA A 324 31.77 -1.44 29.28
CA ALA A 324 31.03 -2.38 30.08
C ALA A 324 30.42 -1.63 31.28
N GLY A 325 29.18 -1.19 31.13
CA GLY A 325 28.39 -0.57 32.17
C GLY A 325 26.95 -1.01 31.98
N SER A 326 26.52 -1.94 32.82
CA SER A 326 25.12 -2.31 33.00
C SER A 326 24.32 -1.06 33.40
N SER A 327 23.61 -0.47 32.44
CA SER A 327 22.60 0.55 32.72
C SER A 327 21.39 0.30 31.84
N GLY A 328 20.24 0.33 32.49
CA GLY A 328 18.98 -0.19 32.00
C GLY A 328 18.55 0.42 30.68
N PHE A 329 17.86 -0.42 29.91
CA PHE A 329 16.94 -0.01 28.86
C PHE A 329 15.85 0.86 29.52
N GLY A 330 16.17 2.14 29.68
CA GLY A 330 15.30 3.17 30.23
C GLY A 330 14.11 3.35 29.32
N ASP A 331 13.00 2.74 29.72
CA ASP A 331 11.71 3.39 29.84
C ASP A 331 11.31 4.27 28.63
N THR A 332 11.21 3.67 27.44
CA THR A 332 10.22 4.15 26.47
C THR A 332 8.87 3.83 27.07
N GLY A 333 8.38 4.73 27.93
CA GLY A 333 7.13 4.60 28.66
C GLY A 333 6.07 4.02 27.74
N SER A 334 5.73 2.75 27.99
CA SER A 334 4.76 2.03 27.20
C SER A 334 3.50 2.87 27.22
N THR A 335 3.19 3.53 26.10
CA THR A 335 1.91 4.25 26.01
C THR A 335 0.86 3.21 26.39
N PRO A 336 0.07 3.46 27.45
CA PRO A 336 -0.83 2.44 27.97
C PRO A 336 -1.68 1.94 26.80
N LEU A 337 -1.87 0.63 26.68
CA LEU A 337 -2.67 0.04 25.59
C LEU A 337 -4.02 0.77 25.42
N LYS A 338 -4.58 1.26 26.54
CA LYS A 338 -5.75 2.13 26.59
C LYS A 338 -5.58 3.44 25.83
N VAL A 339 -4.47 4.15 25.98
CA VAL A 339 -4.16 5.41 25.26
C VAL A 339 -3.99 5.14 23.76
N LEU A 340 -3.32 4.05 23.39
CA LEU A 340 -3.21 3.65 21.98
C LEU A 340 -4.59 3.32 21.39
N PHE A 341 -5.40 2.54 22.11
CA PHE A 341 -6.76 2.19 21.71
C PHE A 341 -7.65 3.43 21.57
N LEU A 342 -7.66 4.33 22.55
CA LEU A 342 -8.41 5.60 22.49
C LEU A 342 -7.96 6.47 21.32
N ARG A 343 -6.65 6.50 21.02
CA ARG A 343 -6.13 7.19 19.82
C ARG A 343 -6.64 6.54 18.55
N LEU A 344 -6.60 5.21 18.43
CA LEU A 344 -7.08 4.50 17.24
C LEU A 344 -8.59 4.67 17.04
N VAL A 345 -9.38 4.59 18.11
CA VAL A 345 -10.83 4.85 18.08
C VAL A 345 -11.12 6.30 17.71
N GLY A 346 -10.42 7.26 18.33
CA GLY A 346 -10.56 8.68 18.02
C GLY A 346 -10.18 9.01 16.58
N ILE A 347 -9.11 8.40 16.06
CA ILE A 347 -8.69 8.52 14.65
C ILE A 347 -9.74 7.91 13.72
N GLY A 348 -10.23 6.70 14.02
CA GLY A 348 -11.28 6.04 13.24
C GLY A 348 -12.56 6.88 13.18
N LEU A 349 -12.98 7.44 14.31
CA LEU A 349 -14.12 8.34 14.39
C LEU A 349 -13.89 9.63 13.59
N ALA A 350 -12.71 10.25 13.73
CA ALA A 350 -12.36 11.47 12.99
C ALA A 350 -12.40 11.25 11.47
N VAL A 351 -11.98 10.07 11.00
CA VAL A 351 -12.03 9.69 9.59
C VAL A 351 -13.45 9.54 9.08
N VAL A 352 -14.30 8.86 9.86
CA VAL A 352 -15.72 8.73 9.53
C VAL A 352 -16.37 10.12 9.48
N LEU A 353 -16.11 10.98 10.47
CA LEU A 353 -16.66 12.34 10.52
C LEU A 353 -16.15 13.22 9.38
N ALA A 354 -14.86 13.16 9.03
CA ALA A 354 -14.29 13.90 7.90
C ALA A 354 -14.90 13.44 6.57
N SER A 355 -15.09 12.14 6.41
CA SER A 355 -15.72 11.52 5.24
C SER A 355 -17.18 11.95 5.10
N VAL A 356 -17.94 11.94 6.20
CA VAL A 356 -19.32 12.43 6.26
C VAL A 356 -19.39 13.93 5.99
N GLY A 357 -18.49 14.71 6.59
CA GLY A 357 -18.39 16.15 6.38
C GLY A 357 -18.08 16.52 4.93
N LEU A 358 -17.19 15.78 4.26
CA LEU A 358 -16.90 15.96 2.84
C LEU A 358 -18.14 15.66 1.97
N ILE A 359 -18.84 14.56 2.24
CA ILE A 359 -20.09 14.23 1.53
C ILE A 359 -21.14 15.32 1.75
N ALA A 360 -21.30 15.79 2.99
CA ALA A 360 -22.24 16.86 3.33
C ALA A 360 -21.89 18.17 2.62
N ALA A 361 -20.61 18.55 2.58
CA ALA A 361 -20.13 19.74 1.89
C ALA A 361 -20.27 19.63 0.36
N VAL A 362 -20.11 18.46 -0.22
CA VAL A 362 -20.35 18.25 -1.66
C VAL A 362 -21.85 18.31 -2.01
N ARG A 363 -22.72 17.96 -1.07
CA ARG A 363 -24.18 17.99 -1.25
C ARG A 363 -24.77 19.36 -1.00
N ASN A 364 -24.23 20.11 -0.05
CA ASN A 364 -24.78 21.40 0.33
C ASN A 364 -24.68 22.42 -0.84
N PRO A 365 -25.81 22.99 -1.30
CA PRO A 365 -25.83 23.95 -2.41
C PRO A 365 -24.90 25.15 -2.21
N SER A 366 -24.69 25.59 -0.96
CA SER A 366 -23.84 26.76 -0.67
C SER A 366 -22.35 26.48 -0.87
N THR A 367 -21.89 25.24 -0.65
CA THR A 367 -20.50 24.83 -0.79
C THR A 367 -20.20 24.13 -2.12
N GLN A 368 -21.23 23.72 -2.87
CA GLN A 368 -21.08 23.14 -4.21
C GLN A 368 -20.24 23.98 -5.19
N PRO A 369 -20.44 25.30 -5.36
CA PRO A 369 -19.63 26.06 -6.31
C PRO A 369 -18.15 26.13 -5.92
N LEU A 370 -17.84 26.06 -4.62
CA LEU A 370 -16.47 25.95 -4.14
C LEU A 370 -15.90 24.55 -4.39
N MET A 371 -16.65 23.50 -4.07
CA MET A 371 -16.22 22.11 -4.26
C MET A 371 -16.04 21.76 -5.74
N ALA A 372 -16.88 22.28 -6.64
CA ALA A 372 -16.74 22.10 -8.08
C ALA A 372 -15.49 22.77 -8.67
N LYS A 373 -14.94 23.79 -7.98
CA LYS A 373 -13.65 24.39 -8.35
C LYS A 373 -12.44 23.60 -7.88
N ILE A 374 -12.58 22.85 -6.79
CA ILE A 374 -11.47 22.13 -6.13
C ILE A 374 -11.40 20.67 -6.59
N LEU A 375 -12.55 20.01 -6.65
CA LEU A 375 -12.67 18.60 -7.01
C LEU A 375 -13.10 18.46 -8.47
N PRO A 376 -12.58 17.46 -9.19
CA PRO A 376 -13.10 17.14 -10.52
C PRO A 376 -14.62 16.93 -10.45
N GLU A 377 -15.38 17.47 -11.41
CA GLU A 377 -16.84 17.36 -11.47
C GLU A 377 -17.33 15.92 -11.27
N ARG A 378 -16.55 14.94 -11.74
CA ARG A 378 -16.83 13.53 -11.54
C ARG A 378 -16.76 13.10 -10.08
N VAL A 379 -15.76 13.52 -9.31
CA VAL A 379 -15.67 13.21 -7.87
C VAL A 379 -16.87 13.82 -7.15
N VAL A 380 -17.24 15.05 -7.51
CA VAL A 380 -18.46 15.71 -7.00
C VAL A 380 -19.70 14.89 -7.36
N SER A 381 -19.86 14.44 -8.61
CA SER A 381 -21.00 13.64 -9.05
C SER A 381 -21.06 12.27 -8.34
N GLN A 382 -19.92 11.61 -8.16
CA GLN A 382 -19.82 10.33 -7.47
C GLN A 382 -20.21 10.50 -6.00
N LEU A 383 -19.64 11.50 -5.30
CA LEU A 383 -19.97 11.80 -3.91
C LEU A 383 -21.44 12.22 -3.74
N LYS A 384 -22.04 12.91 -4.72
CA LYS A 384 -23.48 13.19 -4.74
C LYS A 384 -24.30 11.89 -4.75
N THR A 385 -23.90 10.90 -5.56
CA THR A 385 -24.59 9.60 -5.64
C THR A 385 -24.33 8.66 -4.46
N VAL A 386 -23.32 8.90 -3.61
CA VAL A 386 -23.06 8.08 -2.42
C VAL A 386 -24.15 8.35 -1.37
N THR A 387 -25.24 7.60 -1.41
CA THR A 387 -26.23 7.55 -0.32
C THR A 387 -25.80 6.50 0.70
N LEU A 388 -26.05 6.75 2.00
CA LEU A 388 -25.90 5.72 3.04
C LEU A 388 -26.85 4.52 2.80
N LEU A 389 -27.84 4.71 1.92
CA LEU A 389 -28.80 3.72 1.45
C LEU A 389 -28.38 3.04 0.15
N ASP A 390 -27.17 3.27 -0.37
CA ASP A 390 -26.71 2.63 -1.60
C ASP A 390 -26.73 1.10 -1.41
N ARG A 391 -27.29 0.38 -2.38
CA ARG A 391 -27.57 -1.06 -2.26
C ARG A 391 -26.33 -1.83 -1.85
N SER A 392 -25.16 -1.49 -2.42
CA SER A 392 -23.90 -2.15 -2.09
C SER A 392 -23.43 -1.90 -0.65
N MET A 393 -23.74 -0.74 -0.06
CA MET A 393 -23.41 -0.44 1.34
C MET A 393 -24.37 -1.20 2.26
N LEU A 394 -25.67 -1.18 1.97
CA LEU A 394 -26.67 -1.94 2.72
C LEU A 394 -26.38 -3.44 2.67
N THR A 395 -26.05 -4.00 1.51
CA THR A 395 -25.66 -5.42 1.39
C THR A 395 -24.45 -5.75 2.25
N ARG A 396 -23.45 -4.85 2.38
CA ARG A 396 -22.31 -5.08 3.27
C ARG A 396 -22.70 -5.00 4.74
N VAL A 397 -23.57 -4.07 5.12
CA VAL A 397 -24.06 -3.95 6.50
C VAL A 397 -24.87 -5.17 6.88
N PHE A 398 -25.80 -5.61 6.03
CA PHE A 398 -26.57 -6.84 6.25
C PHE A 398 -25.65 -8.06 6.27
N ALA A 399 -24.72 -8.19 5.32
CA ALA A 399 -23.76 -9.29 5.35
C ALA A 399 -22.90 -9.27 6.63
N THR A 400 -22.55 -8.11 7.17
CA THR A 400 -21.81 -8.04 8.44
C THR A 400 -22.70 -8.46 9.62
N LYS A 401 -23.96 -8.04 9.62
CA LYS A 401 -24.96 -8.45 10.63
C LYS A 401 -25.17 -9.97 10.61
N ASP A 402 -25.31 -10.54 9.42
CA ASP A 402 -25.51 -11.98 9.23
C ASP A 402 -24.23 -12.76 9.59
N ALA A 403 -23.05 -12.21 9.28
CA ALA A 403 -21.78 -12.81 9.70
C ALA A 403 -21.67 -12.83 11.23
N LEU A 404 -22.12 -11.76 11.90
CA LEU A 404 -22.11 -11.68 13.35
C LEU A 404 -23.13 -12.64 13.97
N SER A 405 -24.33 -12.77 13.41
CA SER A 405 -25.32 -13.74 13.90
C SER A 405 -24.83 -15.18 13.75
N ILE A 406 -24.18 -15.52 12.61
CA ILE A 406 -23.53 -16.82 12.41
C ILE A 406 -22.40 -17.02 13.44
N ALA A 407 -21.52 -16.04 13.63
CA ALA A 407 -20.42 -16.16 14.59
C ALA A 407 -20.92 -16.36 16.03
N LEU A 408 -22.04 -15.73 16.41
CA LEU A 408 -22.67 -15.91 17.73
C LEU A 408 -23.35 -17.27 17.87
N GLY A 409 -23.98 -17.77 16.80
CA GLY A 409 -24.61 -19.10 16.78
C GLY A 409 -23.59 -20.26 16.75
N TYR A 410 -22.39 -20.00 16.24
CA TYR A 410 -21.35 -20.99 16.04
C TYR A 410 -19.99 -20.47 16.56
N PRO A 411 -19.75 -20.51 17.88
CA PRO A 411 -18.57 -19.91 18.50
C PRO A 411 -17.24 -20.55 18.06
N PHE A 412 -17.28 -21.79 17.57
CA PHE A 412 -16.13 -22.51 16.98
C PHE A 412 -16.05 -22.38 15.45
N GLY A 413 -16.92 -21.54 14.87
CA GLY A 413 -17.12 -21.39 13.44
C GLY A 413 -17.87 -22.57 12.81
N THR A 414 -18.39 -22.34 11.62
CA THR A 414 -19.06 -23.33 10.77
C THR A 414 -18.12 -23.96 9.74
N GLY A 415 -16.84 -23.54 9.78
CA GLY A 415 -15.87 -23.78 8.73
C GLY A 415 -16.25 -23.14 7.39
N ALA A 416 -15.50 -23.45 6.33
CA ALA A 416 -15.80 -22.91 5.02
C ALA A 416 -17.11 -23.48 4.46
N GLY A 417 -17.88 -22.62 3.78
CA GLY A 417 -19.21 -22.95 3.25
C GLY A 417 -20.36 -22.69 4.23
N GLY A 418 -20.09 -22.34 5.48
CA GLY A 418 -21.16 -22.03 6.44
C GLY A 418 -22.03 -20.83 6.06
N TRP A 419 -21.46 -19.85 5.35
CA TRP A 419 -22.20 -18.73 4.77
C TRP A 419 -23.24 -19.14 3.72
N GLU A 420 -23.00 -20.27 3.04
CA GLU A 420 -23.89 -20.76 1.98
C GLU A 420 -24.93 -21.75 2.52
N ALA A 421 -24.70 -22.25 3.74
CA ALA A 421 -25.49 -23.30 4.38
C ALA A 421 -26.44 -22.78 5.47
N LEU A 422 -26.31 -21.52 5.89
CA LEU A 422 -27.05 -20.86 6.97
C LEU A 422 -27.61 -19.53 6.46
#